data_AF-A0A0L7QWY8-F1
#
_entry.id   AF-A0A0L7QWY8-F1
#
_cell.length_a   1.000
_cell.length_b   1.000
_cell.length_c   1.000
_cell.angle_alpha   90.00
_cell.angle_beta   90.00
_cell.angle_gamma   90.00
#
_symmetry.space_group_name_H-M   'P 1'
#
loop_
_entity.id
_entity.type
_entity.pdbx_description
1 polymer ?
#
loop_
_entity_poly.entity_id
_entity_poly.type
_entity_poly.pdbx_seq_one_letter_code
_entity_poly.pdbx_strand_id
1 'polypeptide(L)'
;MKTDITDPWCGVDTPEESNDKSINFFEDSFVEDQSEHTKLADSEEYLEKLYCRLKNLQKGTSKKDLVSSLSVIKEDTIARLITSGYKLEAEEETELVSNPLIRHIAPHLQALTASELVHLLKADVLQVINESEQQGEQATEIITNQQVINHQSKDQSSD
;
A
#
# COMPACT_ATOMS: atom_id res chain seq x y z
N MET A 1 -9.30 22.61 -33.63
CA MET A 1 -9.69 23.25 -32.36
C MET A 1 -8.52 23.07 -31.41
N LYS A 2 -7.75 24.12 -31.13
CA LYS A 2 -6.63 24.08 -30.20
C LYS A 2 -7.16 24.59 -28.87
N THR A 3 -7.17 23.77 -27.84
CA THR A 3 -7.56 24.19 -26.49
C THR A 3 -6.33 24.74 -25.81
N ASP A 4 -6.33 26.05 -25.55
CA ASP A 4 -5.36 26.72 -24.68
C ASP A 4 -5.39 26.02 -23.31
N ILE A 5 -4.29 25.33 -23.00
CA ILE A 5 -4.00 24.87 -21.65
C ILE A 5 -3.27 26.03 -21.00
N THR A 6 -4.01 26.82 -20.24
CA THR A 6 -3.44 27.85 -19.37
C THR A 6 -2.75 27.10 -18.23
N ASP A 7 -1.42 27.17 -18.19
CA ASP A 7 -0.64 26.66 -17.08
C ASP A 7 -1.00 27.47 -15.82
N PRO A 8 -1.52 26.83 -14.74
CA PRO A 8 -1.94 27.56 -13.54
C PRO A 8 -0.76 28.10 -12.70
N TRP A 9 0.49 27.86 -13.13
CA TRP A 9 1.70 28.36 -12.47
C TRP A 9 2.47 29.40 -13.29
N CYS A 10 2.11 29.60 -14.56
CA CYS A 10 2.59 30.74 -15.33
C CYS A 10 1.56 31.87 -15.18
N GLY A 11 1.98 32.95 -14.54
CA GLY A 11 1.18 34.16 -14.41
C GLY A 11 0.60 34.56 -15.76
N VAL A 12 -0.70 34.83 -15.78
CA VAL A 12 -1.38 35.43 -16.92
C VAL A 12 -0.62 36.71 -17.27
N ASP A 13 -0.08 36.77 -18.49
CA ASP A 13 0.41 37.99 -19.11
C ASP A 13 -0.75 38.99 -19.21
N THR A 14 -0.97 39.75 -18.16
CA THR A 14 -1.75 40.98 -18.22
C THR A 14 -0.97 41.98 -19.08
N PRO A 15 -1.55 42.51 -20.17
CA PRO A 15 -0.89 43.54 -20.97
C PRO A 15 -0.63 44.77 -20.11
N GLU A 16 0.58 45.30 -20.29
CA GLU A 16 1.09 46.53 -19.70
C GLU A 16 0.06 47.66 -19.70
N GLU A 17 -0.21 48.21 -18.51
CA GLU A 17 -0.35 49.65 -18.39
C GLU A 17 0.51 50.16 -17.22
N SER A 18 1.41 51.09 -17.56
CA SER A 18 2.14 52.03 -16.70
C SER A 18 3.48 51.58 -16.06
N ASN A 19 4.54 51.76 -16.84
CA ASN A 19 5.64 52.71 -16.58
C ASN A 19 6.25 52.75 -15.16
N ASP A 20 7.31 51.98 -14.90
CA ASP A 20 8.63 52.53 -14.55
C ASP A 20 9.72 51.43 -14.60
N LYS A 21 10.96 51.82 -14.85
CA LYS A 21 12.15 50.98 -15.11
C LYS A 21 12.29 49.73 -14.22
N SER A 22 12.03 48.54 -14.76
CA SER A 22 12.50 47.28 -14.14
C SER A 22 13.91 46.96 -14.65
N ILE A 23 14.90 47.32 -13.83
CA ILE A 23 16.29 46.92 -14.02
C ILE A 23 16.35 45.40 -13.83
N ASN A 24 16.70 44.67 -14.90
CA ASN A 24 16.81 43.21 -14.89
C ASN A 24 18.14 42.75 -14.24
N PHE A 25 18.24 42.80 -12.92
CA PHE A 25 19.23 42.02 -12.18
C PHE A 25 18.51 41.05 -11.24
N PHE A 26 19.01 39.82 -11.18
CA PHE A 26 18.58 38.83 -10.20
C PHE A 26 19.16 39.28 -8.85
N GLU A 27 18.37 39.97 -8.03
CA GLU A 27 18.72 40.24 -6.63
C GLU A 27 18.76 38.91 -5.90
N ASP A 28 19.95 38.51 -5.46
CA ASP A 28 20.11 37.37 -4.57
C ASP A 28 19.44 37.71 -3.24
N SER A 29 18.21 37.22 -3.04
CA SER A 29 17.41 37.46 -1.83
C SER A 29 18.08 36.92 -0.54
N PHE A 30 19.23 36.25 -0.65
CA PHE A 30 20.03 35.80 0.48
C PHE A 30 21.18 36.75 0.86
N VAL A 31 21.40 37.85 0.10
CA VAL A 31 22.59 38.71 0.28
C VAL A 31 22.25 40.11 0.80
N GLU A 32 20.99 40.55 0.76
CA GLU A 32 20.58 41.88 1.23
C GLU A 32 19.58 41.79 2.39
N ASP A 33 20.12 41.50 3.57
CA ASP A 33 19.93 42.34 4.76
C ASP A 33 20.71 41.72 5.94
N GLN A 34 21.97 42.13 6.08
CA GLN A 34 22.67 42.02 7.39
C GLN A 34 22.09 43.03 8.41
N SER A 35 20.99 43.68 8.07
CA SER A 35 20.18 44.56 8.88
C SER A 35 19.26 43.73 9.79
N GLU A 36 19.71 43.47 11.01
CA GLU A 36 18.83 43.20 12.15
C GLU A 36 17.83 42.04 12.01
N HIS A 37 18.29 40.85 11.62
CA HIS A 37 17.57 39.64 12.03
C HIS A 37 17.64 39.53 13.55
N THR A 38 16.63 40.08 14.22
CA THR A 38 16.48 39.96 15.67
C THR A 38 16.35 38.47 16.01
N LYS A 39 17.25 37.99 16.86
CA LYS A 39 17.23 36.61 17.33
C LYS A 39 15.84 36.35 17.93
N LEU A 40 15.15 35.30 17.49
CA LEU A 40 13.84 34.93 18.03
C LEU A 40 13.92 34.82 19.55
N ALA A 41 12.90 35.30 20.25
CA ALA A 41 12.89 35.38 21.71
C ALA A 41 13.08 34.00 22.38
N ASP A 42 12.66 32.92 21.72
CA ASP A 42 12.74 31.53 22.18
C ASP A 42 13.92 30.74 21.58
N SER A 43 14.76 31.37 20.76
CA SER A 43 15.87 30.71 20.07
C SER A 43 16.83 29.96 21.01
N GLU A 44 17.10 30.51 22.19
CA GLU A 44 17.97 29.87 23.18
C GLU A 44 17.30 28.64 23.80
N GLU A 45 16.01 28.74 24.14
CA GLU A 45 15.22 27.63 24.66
C GLU A 45 15.09 26.51 23.62
N TYR A 46 14.90 26.87 22.35
CA TYR A 46 14.85 25.93 21.24
C TYR A 46 16.17 25.18 21.06
N LEU A 47 17.31 25.89 21.09
CA LEU A 47 18.63 25.28 21.01
C LEU A 47 18.90 24.38 22.22
N GLU A 48 18.55 24.81 23.43
CA GLU A 48 18.68 24.00 24.64
C GLU A 48 17.87 22.70 24.54
N LYS A 49 16.62 22.77 24.07
CA LYS A 49 15.80 21.58 23.80
C LYS A 49 16.44 20.66 22.76
N LEU A 50 17.03 21.22 21.70
CA LEU A 50 17.71 20.47 20.66
C LEU A 50 18.95 19.76 21.20
N TYR A 51 19.78 20.44 21.98
CA TYR A 51 20.94 19.85 22.63
C TYR A 51 20.56 18.81 23.69
N CYS A 52 19.48 19.01 24.43
CA CYS A 52 18.95 18.03 25.37
C CYS A 52 18.50 16.76 24.65
N ARG A 53 17.77 16.89 23.53
CA ARG A 53 17.38 15.74 22.70
C ARG A 53 18.59 15.02 22.12
N LEU A 54 19.58 15.77 21.61
CA LEU A 54 20.83 15.21 21.09
C LEU A 54 21.58 14.44 22.18
N LYS A 55 21.69 15.00 23.39
CA LYS A 55 22.34 14.38 24.54
C LYS A 55 21.60 13.12 24.99
N ASN A 56 20.28 13.13 24.97
CA ASN A 56 19.47 11.95 25.27
C ASN A 56 19.65 10.85 24.21
N LEU A 57 19.75 11.22 22.94
CA LEU A 57 20.02 10.29 21.85
C LEU A 57 21.44 9.69 21.98
N GLN A 58 22.44 10.53 22.24
CA GLN A 58 23.83 10.08 22.44
C GLN A 58 24.03 9.24 23.70
N LYS A 59 23.31 9.54 24.79
CA LYS A 59 23.31 8.75 26.03
C LYS A 59 22.51 7.46 25.90
N GLY A 60 21.41 7.47 25.15
CA GLY A 60 20.50 6.33 24.97
C GLY A 60 20.94 5.33 23.90
N THR A 61 21.82 5.73 22.97
CA THR A 61 22.36 4.82 21.97
C THR A 61 23.86 5.03 21.85
N SER A 62 24.63 4.58 22.83
CA SER A 62 26.02 4.26 22.50
C SER A 62 25.95 3.18 21.43
N LYS A 63 26.61 3.37 20.27
CA LYS A 63 26.64 2.33 19.21
C LYS A 63 27.00 0.95 19.77
N LYS A 64 27.78 0.91 20.85
CA LYS A 64 28.09 -0.31 21.64
C LYS A 64 26.85 -1.02 22.21
N ASP A 65 25.85 -0.28 22.63
CA ASP A 65 24.62 -0.77 23.25
C ASP A 65 23.65 -1.30 22.19
N LEU A 66 23.57 -0.63 21.03
CA LEU A 66 22.85 -1.16 19.87
C LEU A 66 23.51 -2.42 19.31
N VAL A 67 24.84 -2.44 19.16
CA VAL A 67 25.55 -3.65 18.69
C VAL A 67 25.43 -4.79 19.71
N SER A 68 25.50 -4.47 21.01
CA SER A 68 25.27 -5.46 22.06
C SER A 68 23.84 -5.98 22.06
N SER A 69 22.83 -5.12 21.96
CA SER A 69 21.43 -5.54 21.92
C SER A 69 21.14 -6.40 20.69
N LEU A 70 21.65 -6.02 19.52
CA LEU A 70 21.54 -6.82 18.29
C LEU A 70 22.26 -8.17 18.43
N SER A 71 23.42 -8.22 19.10
CA SER A 71 24.13 -9.47 19.33
C SER A 71 23.38 -10.43 20.25
N VAL A 72 22.74 -9.90 21.30
CA VAL A 72 21.90 -10.67 22.23
C VAL A 72 20.65 -11.19 21.52
N ILE A 73 19.99 -10.35 20.72
CA ILE A 73 18.82 -10.75 19.92
C ILE A 73 19.20 -11.86 18.94
N LYS A 74 20.36 -11.76 18.27
CA LYS A 74 20.84 -12.78 17.35
C LYS A 74 21.06 -14.12 18.05
N GLU A 75 21.73 -14.12 19.20
CA GLU A 75 22.02 -15.34 19.95
C GLU A 75 20.72 -15.99 20.46
N ASP A 76 19.80 -15.19 21.02
CA ASP A 76 18.49 -15.64 21.47
C ASP A 76 17.67 -16.25 20.32
N THR A 77 17.70 -15.64 19.13
CA THR A 77 17.00 -16.15 17.94
C THR A 77 17.56 -17.50 17.50
N ILE A 78 18.89 -17.66 17.49
CA ILE A 78 19.55 -18.92 17.15
C ILE A 78 19.21 -19.99 18.19
N ALA A 79 19.26 -19.66 19.48
CA ALA A 79 18.90 -20.57 20.56
C ALA A 79 17.44 -21.01 20.45
N ARG A 80 16.53 -20.08 20.16
CA ARG A 80 15.12 -20.38 19.88
C ARG A 80 15.01 -21.34 18.71
N LEU A 81 15.62 -21.04 17.57
CA LEU A 81 15.57 -21.88 16.37
C LEU A 81 16.03 -23.32 16.61
N ILE A 82 17.13 -23.49 17.35
CA ILE A 82 17.66 -24.81 17.71
C ILE A 82 16.69 -25.55 18.65
N THR A 83 16.12 -24.83 19.62
CA THR A 83 15.30 -25.43 20.69
C THR A 83 13.85 -25.68 20.25
N SER A 84 13.29 -24.82 19.41
CA SER A 84 11.89 -24.87 18.96
C SER A 84 11.65 -25.80 17.79
N GLY A 85 12.61 -26.69 17.48
CA GLY A 85 12.45 -27.87 16.62
C GLY A 85 11.42 -27.70 15.49
N TYR A 86 11.79 -27.02 14.42
CA TYR A 86 11.08 -27.03 13.13
C TYR A 86 9.54 -26.84 13.19
N LYS A 87 9.06 -25.84 13.94
CA LYS A 87 7.73 -25.26 13.68
C LYS A 87 7.80 -23.74 13.59
N LEU A 88 8.48 -23.27 12.53
CA LEU A 88 8.45 -21.89 12.04
C LEU A 88 7.12 -21.64 11.32
N GLU A 89 6.01 -21.55 12.07
CA GLU A 89 4.74 -20.99 11.54
C GLU A 89 4.54 -19.55 12.00
N ALA A 90 5.62 -18.91 12.45
CA ALA A 90 5.68 -17.49 12.71
C ALA A 90 6.85 -16.90 11.92
N GLU A 91 6.90 -17.24 10.62
CA GLU A 91 7.57 -16.37 9.67
C GLU A 91 6.81 -15.03 9.75
N GLU A 92 7.50 -13.92 9.98
CA GLU A 92 6.93 -12.58 9.75
C GLU A 92 6.21 -12.64 8.39
N GLU A 93 4.88 -12.44 8.37
CA GLU A 93 4.14 -12.44 7.12
C GLU A 93 4.59 -11.23 6.31
N THR A 94 5.62 -11.42 5.48
CA THR A 94 6.16 -10.37 4.62
C THR A 94 5.05 -9.91 3.68
N GLU A 95 4.75 -8.62 3.73
CA GLU A 95 3.79 -8.02 2.82
C GLU A 95 4.22 -8.28 1.37
N LEU A 96 3.32 -8.86 0.58
CA LEU A 96 3.54 -9.06 -0.84
C LEU A 96 3.42 -7.73 -1.58
N VAL A 97 4.23 -7.57 -2.64
CA VAL A 97 4.13 -6.41 -3.53
C VAL A 97 2.75 -6.40 -4.15
N SER A 98 1.97 -5.37 -3.82
CA SER A 98 0.59 -5.23 -4.26
C SER A 98 0.42 -4.03 -5.19
N ASN A 99 -0.34 -4.24 -6.26
CA ASN A 99 -0.70 -3.23 -7.23
C ASN A 99 -1.83 -2.34 -6.70
N PRO A 100 -1.61 -1.02 -6.53
CA PRO A 100 -2.57 -0.12 -5.89
C PRO A 100 -3.88 0.07 -6.67
N LEU A 101 -3.84 -0.06 -8.01
CA LEU A 101 -5.05 0.03 -8.84
C LEU A 101 -5.90 -1.22 -8.71
N ILE A 102 -5.28 -2.40 -8.75
CA ILE A 102 -5.99 -3.68 -8.60
C ILE A 102 -6.63 -3.76 -7.22
N ARG A 103 -5.95 -3.27 -6.18
CA ARG A 103 -6.51 -3.18 -4.82
C ARG A 103 -7.84 -2.40 -4.76
N HIS A 104 -7.99 -1.36 -5.58
CA HIS A 104 -9.22 -0.57 -5.63
C HIS A 104 -10.33 -1.24 -6.43
N ILE A 105 -9.99 -1.91 -7.52
CA ILE A 105 -10.98 -2.44 -8.47
C ILE A 105 -11.43 -3.86 -8.09
N ALA A 106 -10.52 -4.68 -7.57
CA ALA A 106 -10.76 -6.07 -7.22
C ALA A 106 -9.94 -6.50 -5.98
N PRO A 107 -10.27 -5.97 -4.78
CA PRO A 107 -9.51 -6.26 -3.56
C PRO A 107 -9.49 -7.76 -3.21
N HIS A 108 -10.58 -8.47 -3.49
CA HIS A 108 -10.72 -9.91 -3.20
C HIS A 108 -9.81 -10.81 -4.05
N LEU A 109 -9.18 -10.29 -5.11
CA LEU A 109 -8.26 -11.04 -5.96
C LEU A 109 -6.78 -10.82 -5.59
N GLN A 110 -6.49 -9.93 -4.63
CA GLN A 110 -5.13 -9.58 -4.28
C GLN A 110 -4.86 -9.86 -2.81
N ALA A 111 -4.06 -10.89 -2.57
CA ALA A 111 -3.52 -11.19 -1.26
C ALA A 111 -2.46 -10.15 -0.84
N LEU A 112 -2.52 -9.73 0.42
CA LEU A 112 -1.54 -8.87 1.06
C LEU A 112 -0.38 -9.67 1.67
N THR A 113 -0.61 -10.93 2.03
CA THR A 113 0.41 -11.83 2.59
C THR A 113 0.43 -13.18 1.89
N ALA A 114 1.52 -13.93 2.05
CA ALA A 114 1.67 -15.26 1.44
C ALA A 114 0.61 -16.26 1.95
N SER A 115 0.18 -16.16 3.21
CA SER A 115 -0.85 -17.03 3.78
C SER A 115 -2.23 -16.74 3.18
N GLU A 116 -2.57 -15.47 3.00
CA GLU A 116 -3.78 -15.04 2.30
C GLU A 116 -3.80 -15.53 0.84
N LEU A 117 -2.65 -15.48 0.14
CA LEU A 117 -2.55 -15.99 -1.23
C LEU A 117 -2.89 -17.49 -1.30
N VAL A 118 -2.42 -18.27 -0.33
CA VAL A 118 -2.77 -19.69 -0.23
C VAL A 118 -4.27 -19.89 -0.03
N HIS A 119 -4.92 -19.04 0.77
CA HIS A 119 -6.38 -19.11 0.96
C HIS A 119 -7.16 -18.74 -0.31
N LEU A 120 -6.73 -17.72 -1.05
CA LEU A 120 -7.33 -17.37 -2.34
C LEU A 120 -7.23 -18.53 -3.34
N LEU A 121 -6.04 -19.12 -3.49
CA LEU A 121 -5.84 -20.26 -4.39
C LEU A 121 -6.70 -21.47 -4.00
N LYS A 122 -6.86 -21.72 -2.70
CA LYS A 122 -7.78 -22.77 -2.22
C LYS A 122 -9.23 -22.47 -2.61
N ALA A 123 -9.66 -21.22 -2.48
CA ALA A 123 -11.01 -20.80 -2.87
C ALA A 123 -11.25 -20.97 -4.38
N ASP A 124 -10.29 -20.60 -5.22
CA ASP A 124 -10.37 -20.77 -6.68
C ASP A 124 -10.55 -22.25 -7.06
N VAL A 125 -9.77 -23.14 -6.45
CA VAL A 125 -9.90 -24.59 -6.68
C VAL A 125 -11.28 -25.10 -6.25
N LEU A 126 -11.77 -24.67 -5.09
CA LEU A 126 -13.11 -25.05 -4.61
C LEU A 126 -14.22 -24.51 -5.51
N GLN A 127 -14.06 -23.30 -6.06
CA GLN A 127 -15.00 -22.72 -7.00
C GLN A 127 -15.08 -23.57 -8.28
N VAL A 128 -13.94 -23.97 -8.85
CA VAL A 128 -13.91 -24.84 -10.02
C VAL A 128 -14.61 -26.18 -9.75
N ILE A 129 -14.39 -26.77 -8.57
CA ILE A 129 -15.06 -27.99 -8.15
C ILE A 129 -16.57 -27.77 -8.08
N ASN A 130 -17.03 -26.74 -7.36
CA ASN A 130 -18.46 -26.45 -7.22
C ASN A 130 -19.15 -26.16 -8.56
N GLU A 131 -18.51 -25.41 -9.46
CA GLU A 131 -19.03 -25.13 -10.79
C GLU A 131 -19.16 -26.42 -11.62
N SER A 132 -18.19 -27.34 -11.51
CA SER A 132 -18.23 -28.62 -12.19
C SER A 132 -19.32 -29.56 -11.64
N GLU A 133 -19.56 -29.55 -10.33
CA GLU A 133 -20.63 -30.31 -9.69
C GLU A 133 -22.01 -29.77 -10.08
N GLN A 134 -22.20 -28.45 -10.08
CA GLN A 134 -23.44 -27.81 -10.51
C GLN A 134 -23.75 -28.05 -11.99
N GLN A 135 -22.75 -28.10 -12.86
CA GLN A 135 -22.94 -28.46 -14.26
C GLN A 135 -23.33 -29.94 -14.44
N GLY A 136 -22.78 -30.83 -13.62
CA GLY A 136 -23.19 -32.24 -13.57
C GLY A 136 -24.64 -32.41 -13.12
N GLU A 137 -25.05 -31.70 -12.07
CA GLU A 137 -26.41 -31.74 -11.52
C GLU A 137 -27.44 -31.15 -12.51
N GLN A 138 -27.15 -29.99 -13.12
CA GLN A 138 -28.01 -29.39 -14.14
C GLN A 138 -28.17 -30.29 -15.38
N ALA A 139 -27.13 -30.99 -15.81
CA ALA A 139 -27.24 -31.96 -16.90
C ALA A 139 -28.16 -33.13 -16.54
N THR A 140 -28.08 -33.64 -15.31
CA THR A 140 -28.99 -34.70 -14.84
C THR A 140 -30.43 -34.23 -14.65
N GLU A 141 -30.66 -32.99 -14.19
CA GLU A 141 -32.00 -32.40 -14.09
C GLU A 141 -32.64 -32.16 -15.46
N ILE A 142 -31.87 -31.72 -16.47
CA ILE A 142 -32.38 -31.54 -17.83
C ILE A 142 -32.77 -32.89 -18.45
N ILE A 143 -31.96 -33.94 -18.26
CA ILE A 143 -32.24 -35.28 -18.79
C ILE A 143 -33.49 -35.90 -18.13
N THR A 144 -33.63 -35.77 -16.80
CA THR A 144 -34.80 -36.29 -16.07
C THR A 144 -36.08 -35.54 -16.44
N ASN A 145 -36.04 -34.22 -16.55
CA ASN A 145 -37.20 -33.44 -17.01
C ASN A 145 -37.62 -33.78 -18.44
N GLN A 146 -36.66 -34.08 -19.33
CA GLN A 146 -36.95 -34.46 -20.72
C GLN A 146 -37.56 -35.88 -20.85
N GLN A 147 -37.19 -36.81 -19.96
CA GLN A 147 -37.85 -38.12 -19.86
C GLN A 147 -39.29 -38.03 -19.34
N VAL A 148 -39.57 -37.16 -18.37
CA VAL A 148 -40.92 -36.95 -17.83
C VAL A 148 -41.88 -36.37 -18.89
N ILE A 149 -41.41 -35.44 -19.73
CA ILE A 149 -42.21 -34.85 -20.82
C ILE A 149 -42.56 -35.90 -21.90
N ASN A 150 -41.63 -36.81 -22.21
CA ASN A 150 -41.86 -37.89 -23.17
C ASN A 150 -42.84 -38.95 -22.68
N HIS A 151 -42.98 -39.14 -21.36
CA HIS A 151 -43.98 -40.05 -20.80
C HIS A 151 -45.39 -39.45 -20.76
N GLN A 152 -45.53 -38.13 -20.55
CA GLN A 152 -46.85 -37.47 -20.57
C GLN A 152 -47.48 -37.37 -21.97
N SER A 153 -46.67 -37.33 -23.03
CA SER A 153 -47.18 -37.26 -24.41
C SER A 153 -47.72 -38.59 -24.94
N LYS A 154 -47.51 -39.71 -24.24
CA LYS A 154 -47.97 -41.03 -24.66
C LYS A 154 -49.37 -41.40 -24.14
N ASP A 155 -49.84 -40.73 -23.09
CA ASP A 155 -51.12 -41.01 -22.44
C ASP A 155 -52.28 -40.13 -22.95
N GLN A 156 -52.03 -39.17 -23.85
CA GLN A 156 -53.07 -38.32 -24.47
C GLN A 156 -53.45 -38.73 -25.91
N SER A 157 -52.98 -39.87 -26.40
CA SER A 157 -53.34 -40.41 -27.73
C SER A 157 -54.03 -41.77 -27.61
N SER A 158 -54.98 -41.88 -26.69
CA SER A 158 -55.94 -42.98 -26.65
C SER A 158 -57.27 -42.46 -26.15
N ASP A 159 -58.03 -41.87 -27.07
CA ASP A 159 -59.49 -41.99 -27.20
C ASP A 159 -59.90 -41.52 -28.60
#